data_AF-A0A2N2LH47-F1
#
_entry.id   AF-A0A2N2LH47-F1
#
_cell.length_a   1.000
_cell.length_b   1.000
_cell.length_c   1.000
_cell.angle_alpha   90.00
_cell.angle_beta   90.00
_cell.angle_gamma   90.00
#
_symmetry.space_group_name_H-M   'P 1'
#
loop_
_entity.id
_entity.type
_entity.pdbx_description
1 polymer ?
#
loop_
_entity_poly.entity_id
_entity_poly.type
_entity_poly.pdbx_seq_one_letter_code
_entity_poly.pdbx_strand_id
1 'polypeptide(L)'
;MTSLRSETGSAPFDLHALIDALLFSVSHDLRSPLLTLSLSADLLDEALRDQVAASGGDASTVGVALNALRHGTKDLERMLQALTAVSRARRRPLEPVAAPLQMLLGGHVVISDEGDLGRRTVSVDVLAVREFLDATWGDQPAEIHVRIDGEFAILTCPPEDGFSGEPLAALAGSLQSYAGTAVQGLATAQVMIERLGGSLYCEPAHTIVCLPLASPVGFSRGRS
;
A
#
# COMPACT_ATOMS: atom_id res chain seq x y z
N MET A 1 37.22 -42.62 18.53
CA MET A 1 36.22 -42.45 17.46
C MET A 1 35.10 -41.60 18.01
N THR A 2 35.20 -40.29 17.91
CA THR A 2 34.14 -39.35 18.32
C THR A 2 33.93 -38.43 17.14
N SER A 3 32.88 -38.71 16.37
CA SER A 3 32.48 -37.95 15.20
C SER A 3 31.77 -36.69 15.66
N LEU A 4 32.42 -35.54 15.54
CA LEU A 4 31.79 -34.23 15.65
C LEU A 4 31.03 -33.99 14.35
N ARG A 5 29.72 -34.21 14.36
CA ARG A 5 28.82 -33.71 13.32
C ARG A 5 28.76 -32.19 13.45
N SER A 6 29.38 -31.50 12.50
CA SER A 6 29.07 -30.10 12.21
C SER A 6 27.65 -30.03 11.63
N GLU A 7 26.68 -29.68 12.46
CA GLU A 7 25.39 -29.16 12.00
C GLU A 7 25.57 -27.66 11.70
N THR A 8 26.09 -27.34 10.52
CA THR A 8 25.86 -26.02 9.92
C THR A 8 24.46 -26.02 9.33
N GLY A 9 23.47 -25.81 10.19
CA GLY A 9 22.12 -25.45 9.76
C GLY A 9 22.19 -24.07 9.13
N SER A 10 22.19 -24.01 7.79
CA SER A 10 21.91 -22.77 7.06
C SER A 10 20.50 -22.35 7.45
N ALA A 11 20.39 -21.22 8.16
CA ALA A 11 19.08 -20.60 8.37
C ALA A 11 18.41 -20.41 7.00
N PRO A 12 17.10 -20.67 6.86
CA PRO A 12 16.41 -20.45 5.61
C PRO A 12 16.56 -18.98 5.22
N PHE A 13 16.99 -18.75 3.98
CA PHE A 13 17.09 -17.41 3.42
C PHE A 13 15.69 -16.81 3.31
N ASP A 14 15.42 -15.77 4.08
CA ASP A 14 14.14 -15.05 4.04
C ASP A 14 14.17 -13.98 2.95
N LEU A 15 13.68 -14.36 1.76
CA LEU A 15 13.55 -13.46 0.61
C LEU A 15 12.64 -12.27 0.92
N HIS A 16 11.62 -12.44 1.77
CA HIS A 16 10.71 -11.35 2.11
C HIS A 16 11.43 -10.30 2.96
N ALA A 17 12.19 -10.73 3.97
CA ALA A 17 13.02 -9.84 4.79
C ALA A 17 14.08 -9.10 3.95
N LEU A 18 14.69 -9.77 2.95
CA LEU A 18 15.62 -9.11 2.03
C LEU A 18 14.91 -8.05 1.19
N ILE A 19 13.75 -8.38 0.60
CA ILE A 19 12.98 -7.41 -0.19
C ILE A 19 12.57 -6.21 0.68
N ASP A 20 12.18 -6.44 1.94
CA ASP A 20 11.85 -5.35 2.86
C ASP A 20 13.04 -4.45 3.18
N ALA A 21 14.21 -5.04 3.42
CA ALA A 21 15.45 -4.31 3.63
C ALA A 21 15.85 -3.50 2.37
N LEU A 22 15.72 -4.09 1.18
CA LEU A 22 16.01 -3.43 -0.09
C LEU A 22 15.05 -2.27 -0.37
N LEU A 23 13.75 -2.48 -0.23
CA LEU A 23 12.73 -1.43 -0.42
C LEU A 23 12.97 -0.26 0.55
N PHE A 24 13.34 -0.56 1.80
CA PHE A 24 13.67 0.46 2.76
C PHE A 24 14.96 1.20 2.40
N SER A 25 16.05 0.50 2.10
CA SER A 25 17.35 1.12 1.75
C SER A 25 17.21 2.00 0.51
N VAL A 26 16.57 1.50 -0.56
CA VAL A 26 16.36 2.27 -1.80
C VAL A 26 15.52 3.52 -1.54
N SER A 27 14.41 3.41 -0.79
CA SER A 27 13.57 4.56 -0.50
C SER A 27 14.24 5.60 0.41
N HIS A 28 15.05 5.15 1.35
CA HIS A 28 15.78 6.00 2.28
C HIS A 28 16.97 6.71 1.61
N ASP A 29 17.83 5.94 0.93
CA ASP A 29 19.12 6.41 0.44
C ASP A 29 18.97 7.28 -0.82
N LEU A 30 17.90 7.09 -1.61
CA LEU A 30 17.62 7.93 -2.77
C LEU A 30 16.93 9.26 -2.41
N ARG A 31 16.43 9.43 -1.19
CA ARG A 31 15.77 10.68 -0.78
C ARG A 31 16.75 11.85 -0.73
N SER A 32 17.94 11.66 -0.17
CA SER A 32 18.92 12.75 -0.04
C SER A 32 19.48 13.23 -1.40
N PRO A 33 19.89 12.36 -2.34
CA PRO A 33 20.26 12.78 -3.69
C PRO A 33 19.14 13.52 -4.42
N LEU A 34 17.89 13.12 -4.24
CA LEU A 34 16.74 13.77 -4.87
C LEU A 34 16.54 15.20 -4.36
N LEU A 35 16.68 15.42 -3.04
CA LEU A 35 16.64 16.76 -2.47
C LEU A 35 17.75 17.66 -3.06
N THR A 36 18.97 17.13 -3.18
CA THR A 36 20.08 17.86 -3.81
C THR A 36 19.78 18.22 -5.26
N LEU A 37 19.20 17.31 -6.04
CA LEU A 37 18.80 17.56 -7.42
C LEU A 37 17.70 18.62 -7.52
N SER A 38 16.68 18.54 -6.66
CA SER A 38 15.59 19.52 -6.61
C SER A 38 16.13 20.92 -6.32
N LEU A 39 16.96 21.06 -5.28
CA LEU A 39 17.57 22.34 -4.91
C LEU A 39 18.50 22.87 -6.00
N SER A 40 19.28 21.99 -6.63
CA SER A 40 20.16 22.38 -7.74
C SER A 40 19.36 22.87 -8.95
N ALA A 41 18.21 22.25 -9.25
CA ALA A 41 17.32 22.69 -10.32
C ALA A 41 16.67 24.06 -10.01
N ASP A 42 16.28 24.30 -8.75
CA ASP A 42 15.75 25.59 -8.32
C ASP A 42 16.80 26.72 -8.42
N LEU A 43 18.03 26.46 -7.97
CA LEU A 43 19.13 27.42 -8.04
C LEU A 43 19.55 27.73 -9.48
N LEU A 44 19.58 26.71 -10.35
CA LEU A 44 19.90 26.90 -11.77
C LEU A 44 18.85 27.76 -12.46
N ASP A 45 17.57 27.54 -12.19
CA ASP A 45 16.48 28.33 -12.76
C ASP A 45 16.56 29.81 -12.34
N GLU A 46 16.82 30.08 -11.06
CA GLU A 46 17.02 31.45 -10.57
C GLU A 46 18.20 32.14 -11.27
N ALA A 47 19.37 31.47 -11.30
CA ALA A 47 20.57 32.00 -11.94
C ALA A 47 20.41 32.24 -13.45
N LEU A 48 19.61 31.40 -14.13
CA LEU A 48 19.33 31.52 -15.55
C LEU A 48 18.32 32.62 -15.88
N ARG A 49 17.30 32.83 -15.04
CA ARG A 49 16.39 33.98 -15.18
C ARG A 49 17.15 35.29 -15.07
N ASP A 50 18.06 35.40 -14.12
CA ASP A 50 18.92 36.58 -13.94
C ASP A 50 19.80 36.83 -15.17
N GLN A 51 20.39 35.77 -15.74
CA GLN A 51 21.19 35.88 -16.97
C GLN A 51 20.38 36.27 -18.20
N VAL A 52 19.18 35.72 -18.39
CA VAL A 52 18.30 36.05 -19.51
C VAL A 52 17.85 37.52 -19.42
N ALA A 53 17.46 37.97 -18.22
CA ALA A 53 17.09 39.36 -17.97
C ALA A 53 18.24 40.33 -18.27
N ALA A 54 19.49 39.93 -17.97
CA ALA A 54 20.68 40.74 -18.25
C ALA A 54 21.12 40.71 -19.72
N SER A 55 20.86 39.61 -20.45
CA SER A 55 21.46 39.36 -21.78
C SER A 55 20.49 39.53 -22.95
N GLY A 56 19.18 39.69 -22.71
CA GLY A 56 18.16 39.81 -23.75
C GLY A 56 18.05 38.60 -24.69
N GLY A 57 18.57 37.43 -24.26
CA GLY A 57 18.70 36.23 -25.08
C GLY A 57 17.46 35.34 -25.09
N ASP A 58 17.41 34.41 -26.06
CA ASP A 58 16.32 33.46 -26.26
C ASP A 58 16.33 32.34 -25.20
N ALA A 59 15.46 32.49 -24.19
CA ALA A 59 15.39 31.64 -23.00
C ALA A 59 14.65 30.30 -23.22
N SER A 60 14.10 30.08 -24.41
CA SER A 60 13.09 29.05 -24.66
C SER A 60 13.61 27.62 -24.46
N THR A 61 14.79 27.28 -24.98
CA THR A 61 15.33 25.91 -24.92
C THR A 61 15.82 25.53 -23.52
N VAL A 62 16.46 26.47 -22.81
CA VAL A 62 16.94 26.23 -21.45
C VAL A 62 15.78 26.14 -20.45
N GLY A 63 14.74 26.96 -20.62
CA GLY A 63 13.52 26.87 -19.84
C GLY A 63 12.81 25.51 -20.01
N VAL A 64 12.77 24.97 -21.23
CA VAL A 64 12.23 23.62 -21.48
C VAL A 64 13.03 22.54 -20.77
N ALA A 65 14.37 22.60 -20.82
CA ALA A 65 15.24 21.63 -20.15
C ALA A 65 15.09 21.65 -18.61
N LEU A 66 15.03 22.84 -18.00
CA LEU A 66 14.80 22.99 -16.56
C LEU A 66 13.40 22.52 -16.15
N ASN A 67 12.38 22.81 -16.95
CA ASN A 67 11.03 22.30 -16.71
C ASN A 67 10.98 20.77 -16.76
N ALA A 68 11.69 20.16 -17.71
CA ALA A 68 11.81 18.70 -17.79
C ALA A 68 12.54 18.12 -16.57
N LEU A 69 13.62 18.76 -16.10
CA LEU A 69 14.35 18.35 -14.90
C LEU A 69 13.49 18.43 -13.63
N ARG A 70 12.74 19.53 -13.46
CA ARG A 70 11.78 19.71 -12.36
C ARG A 70 10.69 18.65 -12.38
N HIS A 71 10.13 18.36 -13.55
CA HIS A 71 9.11 17.30 -13.70
C HIS A 71 9.69 15.92 -13.37
N GLY A 72 10.86 15.58 -13.91
CA GLY A 72 11.53 14.31 -13.62
C GLY A 72 11.86 14.14 -12.13
N THR A 73 12.26 15.22 -11.46
CA THR A 73 12.53 15.20 -10.00
C THR A 73 11.24 14.95 -9.20
N LYS A 74 10.13 15.60 -9.57
CA LYS A 74 8.82 15.36 -8.95
C LYS A 74 8.30 13.94 -9.19
N ASP A 75 8.50 13.40 -10.39
CA ASP A 75 8.13 12.02 -10.70
C ASP A 75 8.95 11.03 -9.86
N LEU A 76 10.26 11.24 -9.74
CA LEU A 76 11.12 10.44 -8.86
C LEU A 76 10.67 10.53 -7.40
N GLU A 77 10.29 11.72 -6.93
CA GLU A 77 9.81 11.91 -5.56
C GLU A 77 8.54 11.09 -5.32
N ARG A 78 7.59 11.18 -6.24
CA ARG A 78 6.33 10.43 -6.20
C ARG A 78 6.58 8.92 -6.16
N MET A 79 7.48 8.42 -7.01
CA MET A 79 7.87 7.01 -7.03
C MET A 79 8.53 6.55 -5.72
N LEU A 80 9.42 7.37 -5.12
CA LEU A 80 10.03 7.07 -3.82
C LEU A 80 9.02 7.10 -2.68
N GLN A 81 8.05 8.01 -2.72
CA GLN A 81 6.95 8.06 -1.76
C GLN A 81 6.10 6.79 -1.83
N ALA A 82 5.78 6.30 -3.04
CA ALA A 82 5.07 5.04 -3.24
C ALA A 82 5.82 3.84 -2.64
N LEU A 83 7.12 3.71 -2.93
CA LEU A 83 7.97 2.67 -2.34
C LEU A 83 8.05 2.76 -0.82
N THR A 84 8.14 3.99 -0.29
CA THR A 84 8.12 4.23 1.15
C THR A 84 6.82 3.76 1.79
N ALA A 85 5.67 4.05 1.16
CA ALA A 85 4.35 3.64 1.65
C ALA A 85 4.22 2.11 1.72
N VAL A 86 4.57 1.42 0.63
CA VAL A 86 4.57 -0.06 0.58
C VAL A 86 5.54 -0.64 1.61
N SER A 87 6.76 -0.10 1.69
CA SER A 87 7.77 -0.55 2.67
C SER A 87 7.31 -0.36 4.12
N ARG A 88 6.57 0.71 4.42
CA ARG A 88 5.97 0.93 5.74
C ARG A 88 4.84 -0.05 6.00
N ALA A 89 3.94 -0.28 5.04
CA ALA A 89 2.86 -1.25 5.17
C ALA A 89 3.38 -2.68 5.42
N ARG A 90 4.49 -3.07 4.78
CA ARG A 90 5.12 -4.38 5.03
C ARG A 90 5.69 -4.54 6.43
N ARG A 91 6.22 -3.46 7.01
CA ARG A 91 6.89 -3.46 8.32
C ARG A 91 6.01 -3.03 9.48
N ARG A 92 4.79 -2.53 9.21
CA ARG A 92 3.83 -2.11 10.24
C ARG A 92 3.56 -3.28 11.20
N PRO A 93 3.70 -3.13 12.52
CA PRO A 93 3.23 -4.15 13.44
C PRO A 93 1.70 -4.26 13.30
N LEU A 94 1.21 -5.48 13.13
CA LEU A 94 -0.22 -5.76 13.02
C LEU A 94 -0.63 -6.61 14.21
N GLU A 95 -1.72 -6.21 14.86
CA GLU A 95 -2.28 -6.92 16.00
C GLU A 95 -3.64 -7.49 15.57
N PRO A 96 -3.69 -8.70 14.98
CA PRO A 96 -4.96 -9.29 14.59
C PRO A 96 -5.82 -9.58 15.82
N VAL A 97 -7.02 -9.01 15.85
CA VAL A 97 -8.01 -9.22 16.91
C VAL A 97 -9.29 -9.74 16.26
N ALA A 98 -9.96 -10.66 16.94
CA ALA A 98 -11.30 -11.08 16.54
C ALA A 98 -12.28 -9.93 16.76
N ALA A 99 -12.75 -9.31 15.68
CA ALA A 99 -13.63 -8.15 15.71
C ALA A 99 -14.89 -8.39 14.88
N PRO A 100 -16.08 -7.98 15.34
CA PRO A 100 -17.30 -8.00 14.55
C PRO A 100 -17.15 -7.20 13.25
N LEU A 101 -17.61 -7.75 12.13
CA LEU A 101 -17.60 -7.08 10.82
C LEU A 101 -18.27 -5.69 10.90
N GLN A 102 -19.34 -5.57 11.67
CA GLN A 102 -20.05 -4.29 11.86
C GLN A 102 -19.15 -3.17 12.42
N MET A 103 -18.13 -3.49 13.22
CA MET A 103 -17.20 -2.49 13.76
C MET A 103 -16.25 -1.92 12.71
N LEU A 104 -15.91 -2.73 11.71
CA LEU A 104 -15.05 -2.33 10.58
C LEU A 104 -15.80 -1.47 9.59
N LEU A 105 -17.05 -1.86 9.29
CA LEU A 105 -17.86 -1.22 8.26
C LEU A 105 -18.70 -0.05 8.79
N GLY A 106 -18.51 0.34 10.05
CA GLY A 106 -19.24 1.43 10.67
C GLY A 106 -18.95 2.76 9.98
N GLY A 107 -19.99 3.40 9.44
CA GLY A 107 -19.89 4.62 8.62
C GLY A 107 -20.24 4.41 7.15
N HIS A 108 -20.28 3.16 6.69
CA HIS A 108 -20.65 2.78 5.33
C HIS A 108 -22.09 2.25 5.24
N VAL A 109 -22.64 2.27 4.04
CA VAL A 109 -23.92 1.62 3.74
C VAL A 109 -23.63 0.16 3.46
N VAL A 110 -23.99 -0.72 4.39
CA VAL A 110 -23.69 -2.15 4.29
C VAL A 110 -24.91 -2.92 3.80
N ILE A 111 -24.75 -3.63 2.68
CA ILE A 111 -25.74 -4.56 2.13
C ILE A 111 -25.20 -5.96 2.35
N SER A 112 -25.97 -6.83 2.98
CA SER A 112 -25.54 -8.22 3.15
C SER A 112 -26.69 -9.19 2.94
N ASP A 113 -26.38 -10.27 2.24
CA ASP A 113 -27.26 -11.43 2.08
C ASP A 113 -27.25 -12.32 3.34
N GLU A 114 -26.23 -12.15 4.19
CA GLU A 114 -26.12 -12.81 5.49
C GLU A 114 -26.73 -11.90 6.57
N GLY A 115 -27.65 -12.46 7.38
CA GLY A 115 -28.44 -11.69 8.35
C GLY A 115 -27.64 -10.81 9.35
N ASP A 116 -27.40 -11.30 10.57
CA ASP A 116 -26.79 -10.50 11.63
C ASP A 116 -25.25 -10.48 11.52
N LEU A 117 -24.71 -9.50 10.77
CA LEU A 117 -23.27 -9.26 10.65
C LEU A 117 -22.56 -9.00 11.99
N GLY A 118 -23.29 -8.60 13.04
CA GLY A 118 -22.73 -8.39 14.37
C GLY A 118 -22.21 -9.69 15.00
N ARG A 119 -22.67 -10.86 14.53
CA ARG A 119 -22.19 -12.18 14.97
C ARG A 119 -21.04 -12.73 14.13
N ARG A 120 -20.72 -12.08 13.00
CA ARG A 120 -19.63 -12.48 12.12
C ARG A 120 -18.37 -11.74 12.52
N THR A 121 -17.41 -12.47 13.05
CA THR A 121 -16.11 -11.93 13.48
C THR A 121 -15.04 -12.22 12.45
N VAL A 122 -14.21 -11.23 12.15
CA VAL A 122 -13.00 -11.37 11.34
C VAL A 122 -11.75 -11.24 12.20
N SER A 123 -10.66 -11.88 11.79
CA SER A 123 -9.37 -11.84 12.49
C SER A 123 -8.45 -10.82 11.81
N VAL A 124 -8.59 -9.54 12.16
CA VAL A 124 -7.86 -8.44 11.51
C VAL A 124 -7.39 -7.39 12.52
N ASP A 125 -6.43 -6.56 12.13
CA ASP A 125 -6.15 -5.31 12.84
C ASP A 125 -7.23 -4.28 12.46
N VAL A 126 -8.15 -4.01 13.40
CA VAL A 126 -9.32 -3.15 13.19
C VAL A 126 -8.92 -1.75 12.76
N LEU A 127 -7.87 -1.19 13.37
CA LEU A 127 -7.45 0.17 13.09
C LEU A 127 -6.82 0.24 11.70
N ALA A 128 -5.96 -0.71 11.35
CA ALA A 128 -5.33 -0.74 10.03
C ALA A 128 -6.34 -0.93 8.89
N VAL A 129 -7.34 -1.78 9.07
CA VAL A 129 -8.39 -1.98 8.05
C VAL A 129 -9.26 -0.74 7.93
N ARG A 130 -9.67 -0.12 9.04
CA ARG A 130 -10.48 1.12 9.00
C ARG A 130 -9.74 2.28 8.36
N GLU A 131 -8.48 2.51 8.74
CA GLU A 131 -7.65 3.54 8.12
C GLU A 131 -7.56 3.38 6.60
N PHE A 132 -7.52 2.13 6.12
CA PHE A 132 -7.57 1.85 4.69
C PHE A 132 -8.96 2.17 4.09
N LEU A 133 -10.05 1.67 4.68
CA LEU A 133 -11.40 1.95 4.19
C LEU A 133 -11.66 3.46 4.09
N ASP A 134 -11.28 4.19 5.14
CA ASP A 134 -11.39 5.66 5.23
C ASP A 134 -10.49 6.36 4.19
N ALA A 135 -9.26 5.88 3.98
CA ALA A 135 -8.34 6.46 2.99
C ALA A 135 -8.79 6.24 1.55
N THR A 136 -9.43 5.12 1.24
CA THR A 136 -9.85 4.75 -0.12
C THR A 136 -11.20 5.34 -0.48
N TRP A 137 -12.19 5.29 0.42
CA TRP A 137 -13.55 5.77 0.14
C TRP A 137 -13.93 7.08 0.84
N GLY A 138 -12.99 7.68 1.58
CA GLY A 138 -13.12 9.01 2.18
C GLY A 138 -14.19 9.09 3.28
N ASP A 139 -14.60 10.33 3.59
CA ASP A 139 -15.62 10.62 4.61
C ASP A 139 -17.06 10.30 4.17
N GLN A 140 -17.26 9.88 2.92
CA GLN A 140 -18.60 9.58 2.41
C GLN A 140 -18.93 8.09 2.59
N PRO A 141 -20.17 7.74 3.00
CA PRO A 141 -20.60 6.36 3.10
C PRO A 141 -20.54 5.66 1.74
N ALA A 142 -19.53 4.82 1.52
CA ALA A 142 -19.52 3.85 0.43
C ALA A 142 -20.59 2.76 0.61
N GLU A 143 -21.15 2.28 -0.50
CA GLU A 143 -22.01 1.09 -0.52
C GLU A 143 -21.14 -0.17 -0.58
N ILE A 144 -21.13 -0.95 0.49
CA ILE A 144 -20.31 -2.16 0.63
C ILE A 144 -21.24 -3.37 0.69
N HIS A 145 -21.09 -4.27 -0.28
CA HIS A 145 -21.79 -5.55 -0.29
C HIS A 145 -20.96 -6.59 0.43
N VAL A 146 -21.57 -7.31 1.37
CA VAL A 146 -20.87 -8.29 2.22
C VAL A 146 -21.47 -9.67 1.98
N ARG A 147 -20.62 -10.60 1.55
CA ARG A 147 -20.95 -12.02 1.38
C ARG A 147 -19.98 -12.86 2.20
N ILE A 148 -20.48 -13.89 2.86
CA ILE A 148 -19.63 -14.90 3.49
C ILE A 148 -19.41 -16.06 2.52
N ASP A 149 -18.16 -16.46 2.35
CA ASP A 149 -17.79 -17.59 1.49
C ASP A 149 -16.68 -18.40 2.16
N GLY A 150 -17.05 -19.58 2.68
CA GLY A 150 -16.15 -20.42 3.46
C GLY A 150 -15.60 -19.70 4.70
N GLU A 151 -14.28 -19.54 4.75
CA GLU A 151 -13.54 -18.92 5.85
C GLU A 151 -13.34 -17.40 5.66
N PHE A 152 -13.99 -16.79 4.67
CA PHE A 152 -13.79 -15.38 4.34
C PHE A 152 -15.08 -14.57 4.38
N ALA A 153 -14.95 -13.32 4.85
CA ALA A 153 -15.88 -12.25 4.56
C ALA A 153 -15.40 -11.52 3.32
N ILE A 154 -16.19 -11.57 2.26
CA ILE A 154 -15.92 -10.91 0.98
C ILE A 154 -16.68 -9.59 0.98
N LEU A 155 -15.93 -8.50 0.93
CA LEU A 155 -16.43 -7.14 0.78
C LEU A 155 -16.28 -6.75 -0.69
N THR A 156 -17.40 -6.47 -1.34
CA THR A 156 -17.44 -5.86 -2.67
C THR A 156 -17.69 -4.38 -2.48
N CYS A 157 -16.65 -3.59 -2.69
CA CYS A 157 -16.66 -2.15 -2.52
C CYS A 157 -16.77 -1.44 -3.88
N PRO A 158 -17.19 -0.15 -3.91
CA PRO A 158 -17.23 0.63 -5.13
C PRO A 158 -15.85 0.68 -5.78
N PRO A 159 -15.79 0.70 -7.13
CA PRO A 159 -14.53 0.68 -7.85
C PRO A 159 -13.72 1.93 -7.55
N GLU A 160 -12.39 1.78 -7.57
CA GLU A 160 -11.47 2.92 -7.64
C GLU A 160 -11.09 3.12 -9.11
N ASP A 161 -11.20 4.37 -9.59
CA ASP A 161 -11.27 4.76 -11.01
C ASP A 161 -10.50 3.86 -12.00
N GLY A 162 -11.25 3.07 -12.77
CA GLY A 162 -10.81 2.45 -14.03
C GLY A 162 -9.72 1.38 -13.93
N PHE A 163 -9.30 0.99 -12.73
CA PHE A 163 -8.25 -0.01 -12.54
C PHE A 163 -8.83 -1.43 -12.40
N SER A 164 -8.15 -2.42 -12.97
CA SER A 164 -8.45 -3.84 -12.76
C SER A 164 -7.16 -4.65 -12.67
N GLY A 165 -7.12 -5.61 -11.76
CA GLY A 165 -5.99 -6.48 -11.47
C GLY A 165 -5.55 -6.40 -10.00
N GLU A 166 -4.32 -6.82 -9.75
CA GLU A 166 -3.68 -6.75 -8.44
C GLU A 166 -2.92 -5.42 -8.28
N PRO A 167 -3.34 -4.51 -7.38
CA PRO A 167 -2.72 -3.21 -7.21
C PRO A 167 -1.22 -3.23 -6.95
N LEU A 168 -0.75 -4.16 -6.10
CA LEU A 168 0.66 -4.30 -5.76
C LEU A 168 1.49 -4.73 -6.98
N ALA A 169 0.99 -5.69 -7.76
CA ALA A 169 1.65 -6.14 -8.99
C ALA A 169 1.69 -5.01 -10.04
N ALA A 170 0.61 -4.24 -10.19
CA ALA A 170 0.55 -3.10 -11.07
C ALA A 170 1.56 -2.01 -10.68
N LEU A 171 1.59 -1.63 -9.39
CA LEU A 171 2.52 -0.64 -8.86
C LEU A 171 3.98 -1.10 -9.02
N ALA A 172 4.28 -2.37 -8.76
CA ALA A 172 5.61 -2.95 -8.95
C ALA A 172 6.00 -3.02 -10.44
N GLY A 173 5.04 -3.27 -11.33
CA GLY A 173 5.25 -3.32 -12.78
C GLY A 173 5.50 -1.94 -13.40
N SER A 174 4.90 -0.87 -12.85
CA SER A 174 5.15 0.50 -13.30
C SER A 174 4.91 1.55 -12.19
N LEU A 175 5.96 1.86 -11.43
CA LEU A 175 5.94 2.98 -10.49
C LEU A 175 5.62 4.31 -11.19
N GLN A 176 6.14 4.51 -12.39
CA GLN A 176 5.93 5.76 -13.13
C GLN A 176 4.43 6.00 -13.41
N SER A 177 3.68 4.94 -13.72
CA SER A 177 2.25 5.02 -14.05
C SER A 177 1.35 5.13 -12.82
N TYR A 178 1.70 4.47 -11.71
CA TYR A 178 0.80 4.27 -10.57
C TYR A 178 1.23 4.97 -9.28
N ALA A 179 2.47 5.47 -9.18
CA ALA A 179 2.87 6.23 -8.01
C ALA A 179 2.04 7.52 -7.90
N GLY A 180 1.56 7.81 -6.69
CA GLY A 180 0.70 8.95 -6.36
C GLY A 180 -0.72 8.89 -6.91
N THR A 181 -1.15 7.75 -7.46
CA THR A 181 -2.56 7.51 -7.82
C THR A 181 -3.25 6.67 -6.74
N ALA A 182 -4.56 6.53 -6.88
CA ALA A 182 -5.41 5.54 -6.21
C ALA A 182 -4.75 4.15 -5.98
N VAL A 183 -4.14 3.63 -7.05
CA VAL A 183 -3.51 2.30 -7.06
C VAL A 183 -2.40 2.18 -6.01
N GLN A 184 -1.69 3.26 -5.67
CA GLN A 184 -0.71 3.25 -4.60
C GLN A 184 -1.35 2.95 -3.23
N GLY A 185 -2.50 3.56 -2.95
CA GLY A 185 -3.26 3.32 -1.72
C GLY A 185 -3.73 1.87 -1.64
N LEU A 186 -4.32 1.38 -2.72
CA LEU A 186 -4.75 -0.01 -2.84
C LEU A 186 -3.60 -1.02 -2.72
N ALA A 187 -2.43 -0.75 -3.32
CA ALA A 187 -1.26 -1.62 -3.20
C ALA A 187 -0.76 -1.69 -1.75
N THR A 188 -0.79 -0.55 -1.06
CA THR A 188 -0.43 -0.46 0.37
C THR A 188 -1.43 -1.26 1.22
N ALA A 189 -2.72 -1.17 0.91
CA ALA A 189 -3.77 -1.93 1.58
C ALA A 189 -3.68 -3.44 1.30
N GLN A 190 -3.45 -3.82 0.05
CA GLN A 190 -3.25 -5.21 -0.38
C GLN A 190 -2.16 -5.87 0.46
N VAL A 191 -1.01 -5.21 0.62
CA VAL A 191 0.07 -5.69 1.48
C VAL A 191 -0.40 -5.92 2.93
N MET A 192 -1.14 -4.99 3.51
CA MET A 192 -1.60 -5.14 4.90
C MET A 192 -2.61 -6.28 5.05
N ILE A 193 -3.55 -6.40 4.10
CA ILE A 193 -4.60 -7.42 4.10
C ILE A 193 -4.01 -8.81 3.89
N GLU A 194 -3.09 -8.97 2.94
CA GLU A 194 -2.39 -10.24 2.70
C GLU A 194 -1.58 -10.70 3.93
N ARG A 195 -0.96 -9.77 4.65
CA ARG A 195 -0.26 -10.06 5.91
C ARG A 195 -1.20 -10.52 7.03
N LEU A 196 -2.49 -10.15 6.96
CA LEU A 196 -3.52 -10.64 7.86
C LEU A 196 -4.12 -11.98 7.41
N GLY A 197 -3.69 -12.53 6.27
CA GLY A 197 -4.23 -13.76 5.68
C GLY A 197 -5.43 -13.55 4.77
N GLY A 198 -5.73 -12.30 4.40
CA GLY A 198 -6.76 -11.95 3.44
C GLY A 198 -6.23 -11.79 2.01
N SER A 199 -7.05 -11.19 1.14
CA SER A 199 -6.61 -10.75 -0.19
C SER A 199 -7.35 -9.49 -0.63
N LEU A 200 -6.75 -8.73 -1.55
CA LEU A 200 -7.35 -7.56 -2.18
C LEU A 200 -7.03 -7.57 -3.67
N TYR A 201 -8.04 -7.36 -4.50
CA TYR A 201 -7.89 -7.20 -5.94
C TYR A 201 -9.01 -6.34 -6.51
N CYS A 202 -8.80 -5.79 -7.70
CA CYS A 202 -9.76 -4.90 -8.37
C CYS A 202 -10.32 -5.57 -9.62
N GLU A 203 -11.64 -5.57 -9.75
CA GLU A 203 -12.34 -5.87 -10.99
C GLU A 203 -12.82 -4.57 -11.63
N PRO A 204 -13.17 -4.56 -12.93
CA PRO A 204 -13.52 -3.32 -13.62
C PRO A 204 -14.67 -2.51 -12.99
N ALA A 205 -15.54 -3.15 -12.21
CA ALA A 205 -16.71 -2.54 -11.60
C ALA A 205 -16.66 -2.47 -10.06
N HIS A 206 -15.66 -3.06 -9.42
CA HIS A 206 -15.62 -3.15 -7.96
C HIS A 206 -14.25 -3.53 -7.42
N THR A 207 -13.97 -3.13 -6.19
CA THR A 207 -12.81 -3.59 -5.43
C THR A 207 -13.25 -4.73 -4.52
N ILE A 208 -12.57 -5.88 -4.61
CA ILE A 208 -12.83 -7.03 -3.74
C ILE A 208 -11.81 -7.05 -2.61
N VAL A 209 -12.32 -7.14 -1.38
CA VAL A 209 -11.53 -7.33 -0.18
C VAL A 209 -12.00 -8.60 0.53
N CYS A 210 -11.11 -9.59 0.65
CA CYS A 210 -11.37 -10.82 1.38
C CYS A 210 -10.71 -10.73 2.76
N LEU A 211 -11.51 -10.73 3.81
CA LEU A 211 -11.05 -10.73 5.20
C LEU A 211 -11.24 -12.11 5.82
N PRO A 212 -10.23 -12.68 6.49
CA PRO A 212 -10.36 -13.98 7.12
C PRO A 212 -11.32 -13.89 8.30
N LEU A 213 -12.30 -14.78 8.35
CA LEU A 213 -13.15 -14.96 9.51
C LEU A 213 -12.30 -15.45 10.68
N ALA A 214 -12.59 -14.93 11.87
CA ALA A 214 -12.04 -15.53 13.08
C ALA A 214 -12.67 -16.92 13.23
N SER A 215 -11.85 -17.97 13.29
CA SER A 215 -12.36 -19.31 13.53
C SER A 215 -13.23 -19.28 14.79
N PRO A 216 -14.40 -19.95 14.79
CA PRO A 216 -15.19 -20.07 16.00
C PRO A 216 -14.28 -20.75 17.02
N VAL A 217 -13.91 -20.02 18.07
CA VAL A 217 -13.10 -20.57 19.15
C VAL A 217 -13.88 -21.75 19.68
N GLY A 218 -13.46 -22.96 19.30
CA GLY A 218 -13.93 -24.17 19.93
C GLY A 218 -13.60 -23.99 21.40
N PHE A 219 -14.65 -23.87 22.23
CA PHE A 219 -14.54 -24.12 23.66
C PHE A 219 -13.78 -25.45 23.78
N SER A 220 -12.49 -25.39 24.10
CA SER A 220 -11.74 -26.55 24.51
C SER A 220 -12.35 -26.96 25.85
N ARG A 221 -13.27 -27.92 25.76
CA ARG A 221 -13.69 -28.72 26.90
C ARG A 221 -12.44 -29.34 27.52
N GLY A 222 -12.08 -28.83 28.69
CA GLY A 222 -11.50 -29.60 29.79
C GLY A 222 -10.00 -29.84 29.75
N ARG A 223 -9.36 -29.52 30.87
CA ARG A 223 -8.65 -30.56 31.63
C ARG A 223 -9.17 -30.56 33.07
N SER A 224 -9.79 -31.69 33.38
CA SER A 224 -9.91 -32.40 34.66
C SER A 224 -9.27 -31.78 35.89
#